data_AF-A0A835JQ68-F1
#
_entry.id   AF-A0A835JQ68-F1
#
_cell.length_a   1.000
_cell.length_b   1.000
_cell.length_c   1.000
_cell.angle_alpha   90.00
_cell.angle_beta   90.00
_cell.angle_gamma   90.00
#
_symmetry.space_group_name_H-M   'P 1'
#
loop_
_entity.id
_entity.type
_entity.pdbx_description
1 polymer ?
#
loop_
_entity_poly.entity_id
_entity_poly.type
_entity_poly.pdbx_seq_one_letter_code
_entity_poly.pdbx_strand_id
1 'polypeptide(L)'
;MLLDPGELQQFQNRSSQMVALDFMVSIASDTFIPTYDGNMTKVVEGHRRYRGFKKLILLDRKRLVELLDLHQNGTLSWNEFAVAVRSAHEKRTANST
;
A
#
# COMPACT_ATOMS: atom_id res chain seq x y z
N MET A 1 13.38 0.06 -6.14
CA MET A 1 13.50 0.41 -4.71
C MET A 1 13.53 1.93 -4.64
N LEU A 2 12.90 2.58 -3.65
CA LEU A 2 12.83 4.06 -3.60
C LEU A 2 14.15 4.71 -3.16
N LEU A 3 15.00 3.98 -2.43
CA LEU A 3 16.32 4.40 -1.99
C LEU A 3 17.40 3.67 -2.79
N ASP A 4 18.51 4.36 -3.06
CA ASP A 4 19.65 3.75 -3.74
C ASP A 4 20.40 2.78 -2.80
N PRO A 5 21.04 1.72 -3.34
CA PRO A 5 21.79 0.77 -2.52
C PRO A 5 22.88 1.42 -1.64
N GLY A 6 23.47 2.53 -2.09
CA GLY A 6 24.47 3.30 -1.32
C GLY A 6 23.88 3.98 -0.08
N GLU A 7 22.68 4.56 -0.19
CA GLU A 7 21.99 5.21 0.93
C GLU A 7 21.55 4.20 2.00
N LEU A 8 21.27 2.97 1.55
CA LEU A 8 20.88 1.85 2.41
C LEU A 8 22.06 1.17 3.11
N GLN A 9 23.29 1.41 2.66
CA GLN A 9 24.48 0.71 3.16
C GLN A 9 24.65 0.86 4.68
N GLN A 10 24.36 2.04 5.23
CA GLN A 10 24.47 2.33 6.66
C GLN A 10 23.44 1.57 7.54
N PHE A 11 22.37 1.05 6.94
CA PHE A 11 21.29 0.33 7.60
C PHE A 11 21.36 -1.19 7.38
N GLN A 12 22.33 -1.66 6.58
CA GLN A 12 22.53 -3.09 6.35
C GLN A 12 22.76 -3.83 7.68
N ASN A 13 22.13 -5.00 7.81
CA ASN A 13 22.12 -5.82 9.01
C ASN A 13 21.48 -5.16 10.26
N ARG A 14 20.77 -4.05 10.10
CA ARG A 14 20.05 -3.35 11.18
C ARG A 14 18.56 -3.39 10.93
N SER A 15 17.94 -4.56 11.15
CA SER A 15 16.53 -4.81 10.82
C SER A 15 15.57 -3.77 11.42
N SER A 16 15.75 -3.38 12.69
CA SER A 16 14.91 -2.34 13.31
C SER A 16 15.02 -0.97 12.63
N GLN A 17 16.20 -0.61 12.12
CA GLN A 17 16.40 0.66 11.40
C GLN A 17 15.79 0.62 10.00
N MET A 18 15.90 -0.53 9.31
CA MET A 18 15.22 -0.76 8.04
C MET A 18 13.69 -0.63 8.19
N VAL A 19 13.11 -1.22 9.24
CA VAL A 19 11.67 -1.08 9.53
C VAL A 19 11.30 0.38 9.85
N ALA A 20 12.17 1.11 10.55
CA ALA A 20 11.93 2.53 10.81
C ALA A 20 11.93 3.37 9.52
N LEU A 21 12.77 3.04 8.53
CA LEU A 21 12.74 3.68 7.21
C LEU A 21 11.42 3.39 6.48
N ASP A 22 11.00 2.13 6.45
CA ASP A 22 9.71 1.74 5.86
C ASP A 22 8.55 2.49 6.51
N PHE A 23 8.60 2.69 7.84
CA PHE A 23 7.60 3.46 8.57
C PHE A 23 7.58 4.92 8.13
N MET A 24 8.74 5.59 8.12
CA MET A 24 8.86 7.00 7.77
C MET A 24 8.34 7.27 6.35
N VAL A 25 8.72 6.43 5.38
CA VAL A 25 8.22 6.53 4.00
C VAL A 25 6.70 6.32 3.94
N SER A 26 6.18 5.33 4.68
CA SER A 26 4.74 5.00 4.71
C SER A 26 3.87 6.11 5.31
N ILE A 27 4.35 6.85 6.30
CA ILE A 27 3.61 7.98 6.88
C ILE A 27 3.77 9.27 6.05
N ALA A 28 4.88 9.41 5.31
CA ALA A 28 5.12 10.54 4.44
C ALA A 28 4.28 10.48 3.15
N SER A 29 4.03 9.29 2.61
CA SER A 29 3.31 9.10 1.32
C SER A 29 1.88 9.63 1.29
N ASP A 30 1.39 9.97 0.10
CA ASP A 30 -0.01 10.42 -0.09
C ASP A 30 -1.01 9.27 0.07
N THR A 31 -0.66 8.10 -0.45
CA THR A 31 -1.47 6.87 -0.34
C THR A 31 -0.63 5.74 0.22
N PHE A 32 -1.21 4.96 1.13
CA PHE A 32 -0.59 3.76 1.69
C PHE A 32 -1.46 2.53 1.39
N ILE A 33 -0.83 1.47 0.87
CA ILE A 33 -1.50 0.23 0.48
C ILE A 33 -0.75 -0.94 1.15
N PRO A 34 -1.18 -1.40 2.33
CA PRO A 34 -0.51 -2.49 3.02
C PRO A 34 -0.82 -3.84 2.36
N THR A 35 0.18 -4.72 2.34
CA THR A 35 -0.01 -6.11 1.88
C THR A 35 -0.79 -6.94 2.90
N TYR A 36 -0.64 -6.67 4.20
CA TYR A 36 -1.31 -7.37 5.32
C TYR A 36 -1.68 -6.39 6.44
N ASP A 37 -2.68 -6.73 7.25
CA ASP A 37 -3.18 -5.96 8.39
C ASP A 37 -2.36 -6.18 9.69
N GLY A 38 -1.05 -6.35 9.55
CA GLY A 38 -0.13 -6.59 10.66
C GLY A 38 0.12 -5.36 11.55
N ASN A 39 0.96 -5.54 12.57
CA ASN A 39 1.26 -4.47 13.55
C ASN A 39 1.77 -3.18 12.91
N MET A 40 2.66 -3.29 11.92
CA MET A 40 3.17 -2.14 11.17
C MET A 40 2.05 -1.33 10.51
N THR A 41 1.09 -2.01 9.88
CA THR A 41 -0.07 -1.39 9.25
C THR A 41 -0.91 -0.60 10.24
N LYS A 42 -1.17 -1.16 11.43
CA LYS A 42 -1.92 -0.48 12.50
C LYS A 42 -1.20 0.78 13.00
N VAL A 43 0.13 0.73 13.15
CA VAL A 43 0.93 1.88 13.59
C VAL A 43 0.93 2.98 12.52
N VAL A 44 1.13 2.63 11.24
CA VAL A 44 1.06 3.58 10.11
C VAL A 44 -0.33 4.20 10.01
N GLU A 45 -1.37 3.38 10.07
CA GLU A 45 -2.76 3.83 10.01
C GLU A 45 -3.09 4.80 11.15
N GLY A 46 -2.73 4.46 12.38
CA GLY A 46 -2.92 5.34 13.54
C GLY A 46 -2.22 6.68 13.37
N HIS A 47 -0.97 6.68 12.90
CA HIS A 47 -0.22 7.91 12.65
C HIS A 47 -0.86 8.76 11.55
N ARG A 48 -1.25 8.15 10.43
CA ARG A 48 -1.90 8.83 9.29
C ARG A 48 -3.24 9.43 9.67
N ARG A 49 -4.03 8.78 10.54
CA ARG A 49 -5.28 9.35 11.07
C ARG A 49 -5.01 10.54 12.01
N TYR A 50 -4.05 10.41 12.92
CA TYR A 50 -3.74 11.43 13.92
C TYR A 50 -3.20 12.74 13.31
N ARG A 51 -2.35 12.68 12.28
CA ARG A 51 -1.67 13.85 11.66
C ARG A 51 -2.49 14.55 10.56
N GLY A 52 -3.81 14.41 10.55
CA GLY A 52 -4.69 15.10 9.60
C GLY A 52 -5.15 14.23 8.41
N PHE A 53 -5.36 12.94 8.67
CA PHE A 53 -5.84 11.94 7.71
C PHE A 53 -5.05 11.87 6.38
N LYS A 54 -4.40 10.72 6.13
CA LYS A 54 -3.85 10.41 4.80
C LYS A 54 -4.39 9.08 4.29
N LYS A 55 -4.66 9.03 2.98
CA LYS A 55 -5.39 7.92 2.33
C LYS A 55 -4.73 6.56 2.59
N LEU A 56 -5.52 5.57 2.96
CA LEU A 56 -5.12 4.17 3.12
C LEU A 56 -6.12 3.30 2.36
N ILE A 57 -5.62 2.34 1.57
CA ILE A 57 -6.44 1.39 0.80
C ILE A 57 -6.09 -0.03 1.21
N LEU A 58 -7.05 -0.76 1.76
CA LEU A 58 -6.90 -2.18 2.08
C LEU A 58 -7.23 -3.02 0.84
N LEU A 59 -6.25 -3.76 0.32
CA LEU A 59 -6.46 -4.58 -0.86
C LEU A 59 -7.28 -5.84 -0.55
N ASP A 60 -8.30 -6.07 -1.37
CA ASP A 60 -8.83 -7.42 -1.59
C ASP A 60 -7.89 -8.16 -2.54
N ARG A 61 -6.84 -8.76 -1.97
CA ARG A 61 -5.75 -9.38 -2.74
C ARG A 61 -6.26 -10.50 -3.66
N LYS A 62 -7.21 -11.31 -3.18
CA LYS A 62 -7.76 -12.41 -3.99
C LYS A 62 -8.47 -11.84 -5.21
N ARG A 63 -9.33 -10.85 -4.99
CA ARG A 63 -10.05 -10.18 -6.08
C ARG A 63 -9.10 -9.48 -7.06
N LEU A 64 -8.04 -8.84 -6.55
CA LEU A 64 -7.04 -8.18 -7.40
C LEU A 64 -6.31 -9.19 -8.30
N VAL A 65 -5.92 -10.35 -7.77
CA VAL A 65 -5.26 -11.41 -8.55
C VAL A 65 -6.20 -11.93 -9.65
N GLU A 66 -7.46 -12.23 -9.32
CA GLU A 66 -8.45 -12.64 -10.33
C GLU A 66 -8.60 -11.61 -11.46
N LEU A 67 -8.70 -10.32 -11.11
CA LEU A 67 -8.81 -9.24 -12.10
C LEU A 67 -7.54 -9.09 -12.93
N LEU A 68 -6.37 -9.32 -12.32
CA LEU A 68 -5.08 -9.26 -13.02
C LEU A 68 -4.98 -10.40 -14.04
N ASP A 69 -5.40 -11.61 -13.68
CA ASP A 69 -5.39 -12.78 -14.58
C ASP A 69 -6.29 -12.54 -15.79
N LEU A 70 -7.50 -11.99 -15.56
CA LEU A 70 -8.42 -11.60 -16.62
C LEU A 70 -7.89 -10.48 -17.52
N HIS A 71 -7.07 -9.57 -16.97
CA HIS A 71 -6.41 -8.55 -17.79
C HIS A 71 -5.28 -9.16 -18.63
N GLN A 72 -4.44 -10.00 -18.02
CA GLN A 72 -3.29 -10.62 -18.68
C GLN A 72 -3.70 -11.56 -19.82
N ASN A 73 -4.82 -12.26 -19.68
CA ASN A 73 -5.33 -13.15 -20.72
C ASN A 73 -6.15 -12.43 -21.80
N GLY A 74 -6.29 -11.10 -21.72
CA GLY A 74 -6.99 -10.28 -22.70
C GLY A 74 -8.52 -10.23 -22.55
N THR A 75 -9.09 -10.88 -21.53
CA THR A 75 -10.54 -10.82 -21.25
C THR A 75 -10.98 -9.41 -20.84
N LEU A 76 -10.15 -8.70 -20.06
CA LEU A 76 -10.38 -7.31 -19.68
C LEU A 76 -9.37 -6.39 -20.35
N SER A 77 -9.86 -5.35 -21.00
CA SER A 77 -9.03 -4.20 -21.37
C SER A 77 -8.49 -3.50 -20.11
N TRP A 78 -7.44 -2.70 -20.27
CA TRP A 78 -6.89 -1.91 -19.16
C TRP A 78 -7.95 -1.04 -18.47
N ASN A 79 -8.85 -0.44 -19.24
CA ASN A 79 -9.90 0.42 -18.70
C ASN A 79 -10.90 -0.36 -17.86
N GLU A 80 -11.34 -1.54 -18.33
CA GLU A 80 -12.26 -2.40 -17.59
C GLU A 80 -11.61 -2.97 -16.32
N PHE A 81 -10.35 -3.41 -16.43
CA PHE A 81 -9.54 -3.82 -15.28
C PHE A 81 -9.46 -2.71 -14.22
N ALA A 82 -9.10 -1.49 -14.64
CA ALA A 82 -8.94 -0.37 -13.72
C ALA A 82 -10.27 0.03 -13.04
N VAL A 83 -11.40 -0.02 -13.77
CA VAL A 83 -12.74 0.20 -13.20
C VAL A 83 -13.09 -0.91 -12.21
N ALA A 84 -12.87 -2.17 -12.57
CA ALA A 84 -13.16 -3.31 -11.70
C ALA A 84 -12.33 -3.28 -10.41
N VAL A 85 -11.04 -2.93 -10.50
CA VAL A 85 -10.17 -2.76 -9.32
C VAL A 85 -10.67 -1.62 -8.44
N ARG A 86 -11.02 -0.46 -9.00
CA ARG A 86 -11.57 0.66 -8.21
C ARG A 86 -12.89 0.27 -7.52
N SER A 87 -13.80 -0.40 -8.23
CA SER A 87 -15.07 -0.86 -7.67
C SER A 87 -14.88 -1.87 -6.54
N ALA A 88 -13.99 -2.85 -6.71
CA ALA A 88 -13.68 -3.85 -5.69
C ALA A 88 -13.10 -3.25 -4.38
N HIS A 89 -12.52 -2.05 -4.44
CA HIS A 89 -11.83 -1.38 -3.34
C HIS A 89 -12.50 -0.09 -2.85
N GLU A 90 -13.67 0.27 -3.39
CA GLU A 90 -14.38 1.51 -3.07
C GLU A 90 -14.63 1.65 -1.56
N LYS A 91 -15.15 0.61 -0.92
CA LYS A 91 -15.42 0.56 0.53
C LYS A 91 -14.22 0.19 1.39
N ARG A 92 -13.05 -0.02 0.77
CA ARG A 92 -11.81 -0.44 1.46
C ARG A 92 -10.80 0.70 1.55
N THR A 93 -11.25 1.92 1.26
CA THR A 93 -10.51 3.15 1.44
C THR A 93 -10.93 3.75 2.77
N ALA A 94 -9.97 4.05 3.66
CA ALA A 94 -10.28 4.84 4.85
C ALA A 94 -10.79 6.22 4.37
N ASN A 95 -11.86 6.75 4.97
CA ASN A 95 -12.36 8.09 4.69
C ASN A 95 -12.03 9.02 5.86
N SER A 96 -11.83 10.30 5.57
CA SER A 96 -11.76 11.35 6.58
C SER A 96 -13.13 11.45 7.24
N THR A 97 -13.28 10.90 8.44
CA THR A 97 -14.41 11.22 9.33
C THR A 97 -14.40 12.69 9.69
#